data_AF-A0A969XYU8-F1
#
_entry.id   AF-A0A969XYU8-F1
#
_cell.length_a   1.000
_cell.length_b   1.000
_cell.length_c   1.000
_cell.angle_alpha   90.00
_cell.angle_beta   90.00
_cell.angle_gamma   90.00
#
_symmetry.space_group_name_H-M   'P 1'
#
loop_
_entity.id
_entity.type
_entity.pdbx_description
1 polymer ?
#
loop_
_entity_poly.entity_id
_entity_poly.type
_entity_poly.pdbx_seq_one_letter_code
_entity_poly.pdbx_strand_id
1 'polypeptide(L)' 'RDVSSDRAVHGSIRVMPPCLAMGEAAGLAAAMAAAAPDGNVHEVNTDDLRQRLRGYGAWLP' A
#
# COMPACT_ATOMS: atom_id res chain seq x y z
N ARG A 1 -13.37 17.75 -0.24
CA ARG A 1 -12.69 17.85 1.07
C ARG A 1 -11.51 18.78 0.86
N ASP A 2 -11.64 20.03 1.32
CA ASP A 2 -10.66 21.07 1.07
C ASP A 2 -9.58 21.03 2.15
N VAL A 3 -8.35 20.75 1.73
CA VAL A 3 -7.17 20.81 2.60
C VAL A 3 -6.48 22.16 2.36
N SER A 4 -6.59 23.05 3.35
CA SER A 4 -5.90 24.35 3.30
C SER A 4 -4.44 24.12 3.62
N SER A 5 -3.59 24.08 2.60
CA SER A 5 -2.15 23.88 2.73
C SER A 5 -1.41 24.74 1.73
N ASP A 6 -0.19 25.15 2.07
CA ASP A 6 0.66 26.00 1.23
C ASP A 6 0.88 25.37 -0.16
N ARG A 7 1.07 26.18 -1.21
CA ARG A 7 1.10 25.69 -2.61
C ARG A 7 2.20 24.63 -2.82
N ALA A 8 3.32 24.75 -2.11
CA ALA A 8 4.40 23.77 -2.13
C ALA A 8 4.00 22.43 -1.49
N VAL A 9 3.19 22.47 -0.42
CA VAL A 9 2.76 21.30 0.36
C VAL A 9 1.57 20.59 -0.30
N HIS A 10 0.79 21.31 -1.10
CA HIS A 10 -0.34 20.74 -1.84
C HIS A 10 0.07 19.61 -2.80
N GLY A 11 1.27 19.69 -3.39
CA GLY A 11 1.86 18.60 -4.17
C GLY A 11 2.18 17.38 -3.30
N SER A 12 2.81 17.60 -2.14
CA SER A 12 3.17 16.54 -1.18
C SER A 12 1.95 15.83 -0.60
N ILE A 13 0.86 16.55 -0.31
CA ILE A 13 -0.38 15.97 0.22
C ILE A 13 -1.04 14.99 -0.76
N ARG A 14 -0.87 15.19 -2.08
CA ARG A 14 -1.40 14.24 -3.07
C ARG A 14 -0.52 13.01 -3.29
N VAL A 15 0.76 13.10 -2.94
CA VAL A 15 1.75 12.01 -3.14
C VAL A 15 1.89 11.15 -1.88
N MET A 16 1.71 11.72 -0.70
CA MET A 16 1.83 11.00 0.57
C MET A 16 0.87 9.80 0.71
N PRO A 17 -0.43 9.90 0.35
CA PRO A 17 -1.37 8.79 0.44
C PRO A 17 -1.00 7.58 -0.44
N PRO A 18 -0.70 7.72 -1.75
CA PRO A 18 -0.28 6.58 -2.54
C PRO A 18 1.08 6.02 -2.10
N CYS A 19 2.02 6.85 -1.65
CA CYS A 19 3.29 6.35 -1.09
C CYS A 19 3.07 5.49 0.17
N LEU A 20 2.19 5.92 1.07
CA LEU A 20 1.83 5.16 2.27
C LEU A 20 1.15 3.84 1.91
N ALA A 21 0.16 3.88 1.01
CA ALA A 21 -0.53 2.67 0.54
C ALA A 21 0.43 1.69 -0.15
N MET A 22 1.39 2.18 -0.95
CA MET A 22 2.41 1.35 -1.57
C MET A 22 3.35 0.71 -0.53
N GLY A 23 3.78 1.46 0.48
CA GLY A 23 4.65 0.94 1.54
C GLY A 23 3.96 -0.17 2.34
N GLU A 24 2.69 0.00 2.68
CA GLU A 24 1.89 -1.01 3.37
C GLU A 24 1.68 -2.26 2.51
N ALA A 25 1.33 -2.08 1.23
CA ALA A 25 1.17 -3.19 0.29
C ALA A 25 2.47 -3.95 0.07
N ALA A 26 3.60 -3.26 -0.08
CA ALA A 26 4.92 -3.88 -0.26
C ALA A 26 5.34 -4.67 0.98
N GLY A 27 5.12 -4.13 2.19
CA GLY A 27 5.42 -4.83 3.44
C GLY A 27 4.59 -6.09 3.62
N LEU A 28 3.29 -6.02 3.35
CA LEU A 28 2.40 -7.18 3.45
C LEU A 28 2.73 -8.23 2.38
N ALA A 29 3.04 -7.82 1.15
CA ALA A 29 3.47 -8.72 0.08
C ALA A 29 4.78 -9.43 0.44
N ALA A 30 5.75 -8.72 1.02
CA ALA A 30 7.00 -9.29 1.49
C ALA A 30 6.77 -10.31 2.61
N ALA A 31 5.88 -10.02 3.57
CA ALA A 31 5.52 -10.96 4.62
C ALA A 31 4.82 -12.22 4.07
N MET A 32 3.94 -12.06 3.06
CA MET A 32 3.30 -13.18 2.37
C MET A 32 4.30 -14.05 1.61
N ALA A 33 5.25 -13.42 0.89
CA ALA A 33 6.32 -14.14 0.20
C ALA A 33 7.23 -14.88 1.18
N ALA A 34 7.63 -14.25 2.29
CA ALA A 34 8.48 -14.86 3.31
C ALA A 34 7.80 -16.04 4.04
N ALA A 35 6.47 -16.03 4.14
CA ALA A 35 5.70 -17.14 4.69
C ALA A 35 5.44 -18.27 3.67
N ALA A 36 5.65 -18.03 2.39
CA ALA A 36 5.49 -19.03 1.34
C ALA A 36 6.70 -19.98 1.29
N PRO A 37 6.50 -21.28 0.99
CA PRO A 37 7.59 -22.27 0.96
C PRO A 37 8.73 -21.89 0.00
N ASP A 38 8.41 -21.24 -1.11
CA ASP A 38 9.35 -20.92 -2.19
C ASP A 38 9.87 -19.47 -2.13
N GLY A 39 9.42 -18.67 -1.15
CA GLY A 39 9.91 -17.29 -0.99
C GLY A 39 9.67 -16.35 -2.17
N ASN A 40 8.84 -16.76 -3.14
CA ASN A 40 8.75 -16.11 -4.43
C ASN A 40 7.82 -14.88 -4.38
N VAL A 41 8.42 -13.69 -4.43
CA VAL A 41 7.69 -12.41 -4.45
C VAL A 41 6.80 -12.23 -5.69
N HIS A 42 7.08 -12.94 -6.79
CA HIS A 42 6.27 -12.89 -8.02
C HIS A 42 5.04 -13.80 -7.96
N GLU A 43 5.02 -14.78 -7.05
CA GLU A 43 3.88 -15.67 -6.83
C GLU A 43 2.94 -15.18 -5.72
N VAL A 44 3.24 -14.03 -5.11
CA VAL A 44 2.33 -13.40 -4.14
C VAL A 44 1.00 -13.12 -4.82
N ASN A 45 -0.05 -13.78 -4.35
CA ASN A 45 -1.40 -13.56 -4.84
C ASN A 45 -1.84 -12.12 -4.52
N THR A 46 -1.92 -11.30 -5.56
CA THR A 46 -2.29 -9.88 -5.45
C THR A 46 -3.74 -9.67 -5.06
N ASP A 47 -4.64 -10.62 -5.33
CA ASP A 47 -6.04 -10.53 -4.91
C ASP A 47 -6.18 -10.76 -3.40
N ASP A 48 -5.47 -11.75 -2.83
CA ASP A 48 -5.40 -11.97 -1.38
C ASP A 48 -4.72 -10.77 -0.69
N LEU A 49 -3.64 -10.24 -1.27
CA LEU A 49 -2.98 -9.02 -0.80
C LEU A 49 -3.95 -7.84 -0.72
N ARG A 50 -4.74 -7.59 -1.78
CA ARG A 50 -5.75 -6.52 -1.83
C ARG A 50 -6.88 -6.75 -0.84
N GLN A 51 -7.31 -7.99 -0.66
CA GLN A 51 -8.37 -8.33 0.29
C GLN A 51 -7.92 -8.10 1.74
N ARG A 52 -6.70 -8.50 2.07
CA ARG A 52 -6.08 -8.24 3.38
C ARG A 52 -5.85 -6.75 3.62
N LEU A 53 -5.31 -6.02 2.65
CA LEU A 53 -5.15 -4.55 2.72
C LEU A 53 -6.49 -3.86 3.00
N ARG A 54 -7.57 -4.25 2.29
CA ARG A 54 -8.92 -3.74 2.57
C ARG A 54 -9.40 -4.10 3.98
N GLY A 55 -9.08 -5.31 4.46
CA GLY A 55 -9.37 -5.74 5.82
C GLY A 55 -8.65 -4.93 6.90
N TYR A 56 -7.42 -4.48 6.63
CA TYR A 56 -6.65 -3.59 7.51
C TYR A 56 -7.07 -2.11 7.41
N GLY A 57 -7.98 -1.76 6.50
CA GLY A 57 -8.42 -0.38 6.28
C GLY A 57 -7.47 0.43 5.39
N ALA A 58 -6.57 -0.25 4.66
CA ALA A 58 -5.65 0.40 3.75
C ALA A 58 -6.40 1.17 2.65
N TRP A 59 -5.85 2.33 2.30
CA TRP A 59 -6.41 3.16 1.22
C TRP A 59 -6.04 2.54 -0.14
N LEU A 60 -6.99 1.85 -0.76
CA LEU A 60 -6.90 1.45 -2.17
C LEU A 60 -7.73 2.42 -3.03
N PRO A 61 -7.12 3.06 -4.05
CA PRO A 61 -7.87 3.78 -5.07
C PRO A 61 -8.70 2.83 -5.96
#